data_AF-A0A3P5X225-F1
#
_entry.id   AF-A0A3P5X225-F1
#
_cell.length_a   1.000
_cell.length_b   1.000
_cell.length_c   1.000
_cell.angle_alpha   90.00
_cell.angle_beta   90.00
_cell.angle_gamma   90.00
#
_symmetry.space_group_name_H-M   'P 1'
#
loop_
_entity.id
_entity.type
_entity.pdbx_description
1 polymer ?
#
loop_
_entity_poly.entity_id
_entity_poly.type
_entity_poly.pdbx_seq_one_letter_code
_entity_poly.pdbx_strand_id
1 'polypeptide(L)'
;MQKSFLSCAVAALGLALAFPALACERPAQRQTIHAEFTSWVNDLRASRGLKPLRPSASLEKAATAHACDMAGRNFMGHRGSDGSTLKTRLRSVGYGLSTATENVARSSQPPSSATAARLWSNSPGHLVNLLNPQITEMGLAVIEGEGGSYYVFVGAKPRG
;
A
#
# COMPACT_ATOMS: atom_id res chain seq x y z
N MET A 1 75.39 2.93 3.67
CA MET A 1 74.30 3.85 3.33
C MET A 1 73.15 3.05 2.73
N GLN A 2 72.01 3.11 3.40
CA GLN A 2 70.80 2.30 3.26
C GLN A 2 69.92 2.83 2.13
N LYS A 3 69.39 1.96 1.25
CA LYS A 3 68.18 2.23 0.47
C LYS A 3 67.38 0.94 0.31
N SER A 4 66.53 0.66 1.30
CA SER A 4 65.48 -0.34 1.23
C SER A 4 64.36 0.18 0.31
N PHE A 5 63.96 -0.61 -0.69
CA PHE A 5 62.74 -0.36 -1.46
C PHE A 5 61.58 -1.12 -0.81
N LEU A 6 60.65 -0.40 -0.19
CA LEU A 6 59.35 -0.93 0.20
C LEU A 6 58.46 -0.96 -1.05
N SER A 7 58.05 -2.16 -1.46
CA SER A 7 56.98 -2.33 -2.46
C SER A 7 55.63 -2.25 -1.72
N CYS A 8 54.82 -1.27 -2.08
CA CYS A 8 53.49 -1.06 -1.51
C CYS A 8 52.50 -1.94 -2.29
N ALA A 9 51.98 -2.99 -1.65
CA ALA A 9 50.90 -3.80 -2.22
C ALA A 9 49.61 -2.97 -2.23
N VAL A 10 49.10 -2.64 -3.42
CA VAL A 10 47.78 -2.00 -3.58
C VAL A 10 46.71 -3.08 -3.42
N ALA A 11 46.05 -3.11 -2.27
CA ALA A 11 44.84 -3.88 -2.09
C ALA A 11 43.70 -3.20 -2.87
N ALA A 12 43.26 -3.81 -3.96
CA ALA A 12 42.07 -3.37 -4.66
C ALA A 12 40.84 -3.68 -3.79
N LEU A 13 40.32 -2.68 -3.07
CA LEU A 13 38.98 -2.74 -2.50
C LEU A 13 37.97 -2.74 -3.66
N GLY A 14 37.48 -3.92 -4.02
CA GLY A 14 36.31 -4.05 -4.89
C GLY A 14 35.11 -3.44 -4.17
N LEU A 15 34.68 -2.25 -4.60
CA LEU A 15 33.42 -1.65 -4.15
C LEU A 15 32.29 -2.46 -4.77
N ALA A 16 31.74 -3.42 -4.01
CA ALA A 16 30.51 -4.10 -4.39
C ALA A 16 29.40 -3.04 -4.41
N LEU A 17 29.01 -2.59 -5.61
CA LEU A 17 27.81 -1.80 -5.80
C LEU A 17 26.61 -2.69 -5.48
N ALA A 18 26.16 -2.68 -4.23
CA ALA A 18 24.85 -3.20 -3.88
C ALA A 18 23.81 -2.32 -4.56
N PHE A 19 23.26 -2.78 -5.69
CA PHE A 19 22.03 -2.21 -6.21
C PHE A 19 20.97 -2.43 -5.13
N PRO A 20 20.35 -1.38 -4.56
CA PRO A 20 19.22 -1.60 -3.71
C PRO A 20 18.18 -2.33 -4.57
N ALA A 21 17.81 -3.54 -4.18
CA ALA A 21 16.52 -4.07 -4.60
C ALA A 21 15.52 -2.94 -4.35
N LEU A 22 14.72 -2.58 -5.36
CA LEU A 22 13.68 -1.55 -5.23
C LEU A 22 12.78 -1.96 -4.07
N ALA A 23 13.15 -1.49 -2.87
CA ALA A 23 12.39 -1.69 -1.68
C ALA A 23 11.10 -0.95 -1.94
N CYS A 24 9.98 -1.57 -1.60
CA CYS A 24 8.68 -0.94 -1.70
C CYS A 24 8.70 0.36 -0.88
N GLU A 25 8.84 1.49 -1.57
CA GLU A 25 9.09 2.79 -0.95
C GLU A 25 7.79 3.28 -0.32
N ARG A 26 7.82 3.43 0.99
CA ARG A 26 6.67 3.91 1.76
C ARG A 26 6.89 5.36 2.12
N PRO A 27 5.88 6.23 1.96
CA PRO A 27 6.02 7.61 2.39
C PRO A 27 6.21 7.68 3.90
N ALA A 28 7.06 8.61 4.34
CA ALA A 28 7.35 8.82 5.77
C ALA A 28 6.08 9.04 6.61
N GLN A 29 5.06 9.67 6.02
CA GLN A 29 3.81 10.03 6.66
C GLN A 29 2.70 8.97 6.54
N ARG A 30 3.03 7.72 6.15
CA ARG A 30 2.02 6.66 5.91
C ARG A 30 1.01 6.47 7.05
N GLN A 31 1.44 6.59 8.32
CA GLN A 31 0.56 6.41 9.47
C GLN A 31 -0.43 7.55 9.60
N THR A 32 0.03 8.79 9.39
CA THR A 32 -0.81 9.98 9.34
C THR A 32 -1.82 9.87 8.20
N ILE A 33 -1.37 9.50 6.99
CA ILE A 33 -2.26 9.28 5.83
C ILE A 33 -3.33 8.24 6.14
N HIS A 34 -2.96 7.12 6.76
CA HIS A 34 -3.90 6.08 7.16
C HIS A 34 -4.92 6.59 8.18
N ALA A 35 -4.46 7.28 9.23
CA ALA A 35 -5.32 7.80 10.28
C ALA A 35 -6.31 8.85 9.76
N GLU A 36 -5.84 9.82 8.98
CA GLU A 36 -6.67 10.86 8.37
C GLU A 36 -7.69 10.27 7.40
N PHE A 37 -7.29 9.34 6.54
CA PHE A 37 -8.22 8.69 5.63
C PHE A 37 -9.25 7.84 6.38
N THR A 38 -8.86 7.19 7.48
CA THR A 38 -9.78 6.45 8.35
C THR A 38 -10.83 7.39 8.97
N SER A 39 -10.42 8.58 9.45
CA SER A 39 -11.35 9.59 9.94
C SER A 39 -12.31 10.01 8.83
N TRP A 40 -11.78 10.42 7.68
CA TRP A 40 -12.57 10.88 6.55
C TRP A 40 -13.59 9.84 6.07
N VAL A 41 -13.19 8.58 5.91
CA VAL A 41 -14.11 7.54 5.42
C VAL A 41 -15.19 7.23 6.46
N ASN A 42 -14.88 7.34 7.76
CA ASN A 42 -15.86 7.14 8.81
C ASN A 42 -16.84 8.32 8.92
N ASP A 43 -16.41 9.55 8.70
CA ASP A 43 -17.29 10.72 8.60
C ASP A 43 -18.23 10.59 7.38
N LEU A 44 -17.67 10.18 6.24
CA LEU A 44 -18.45 9.87 5.03
C LEU A 44 -19.49 8.78 5.30
N ARG A 45 -19.12 7.70 6.00
CA ARG A 45 -20.03 6.62 6.37
C ARG A 45 -21.11 7.08 7.35
N ALA A 46 -20.74 7.88 8.36
CA ALA A 46 -21.68 8.44 9.32
C ALA A 46 -22.73 9.33 8.64
N SER A 47 -22.34 10.14 7.65
CA SER A 47 -23.27 10.95 6.84
C SER A 47 -24.32 10.11 6.07
N ARG A 48 -24.08 8.80 5.93
CA ARG A 48 -24.98 7.83 5.29
C ARG A 48 -25.62 6.85 6.28
N GLY A 49 -25.50 7.10 7.59
CA GLY A 49 -26.05 6.23 8.64
C GLY A 49 -25.34 4.87 8.76
N LEU A 50 -24.11 4.75 8.23
CA LEU A 50 -23.32 3.52 8.29
C LEU A 50 -22.40 3.50 9.51
N LYS A 51 -22.15 2.29 10.04
CA LYS A 51 -21.20 2.09 11.14
C LYS A 51 -19.76 2.40 10.71
N PRO A 52 -18.91 2.94 11.60
CA PRO A 52 -17.52 3.19 11.30
C PRO A 52 -16.76 1.88 11.06
N LEU A 53 -15.74 1.94 10.20
CA LEU A 53 -14.77 0.88 9.97
C LEU A 53 -13.66 0.95 11.02
N ARG A 54 -13.25 -0.21 11.51
CA ARG A 54 -12.08 -0.35 12.39
C ARG A 54 -10.81 -0.62 11.56
N PRO A 55 -9.69 0.08 11.81
CA PRO A 55 -8.40 -0.29 11.22
C PRO A 55 -8.01 -1.74 11.52
N SER A 56 -7.42 -2.42 10.54
CA SER A 56 -7.00 -3.81 10.63
C SER A 56 -5.62 -3.98 10.01
N ALA A 57 -4.64 -4.32 10.86
CA ALA A 57 -3.25 -4.50 10.44
C ALA A 57 -3.09 -5.59 9.36
N SER A 58 -3.92 -6.64 9.39
CA SER A 58 -3.92 -7.67 8.37
C SER A 58 -4.40 -7.14 7.01
N LEU A 59 -5.46 -6.32 7.00
CA LEU A 59 -5.93 -5.68 5.76
C LEU A 59 -4.91 -4.69 5.21
N GLU A 60 -4.29 -3.88 6.08
CA GLU A 60 -3.20 -2.97 5.70
C GLU A 60 -2.01 -3.74 5.12
N LYS A 61 -1.64 -4.89 5.71
CA LYS A 61 -0.58 -5.76 5.20
C LYS A 61 -0.88 -6.27 3.79
N ALA A 62 -2.11 -6.72 3.53
CA ALA A 62 -2.53 -7.17 2.20
C ALA A 62 -2.57 -6.02 1.19
N ALA A 63 -3.10 -4.86 1.60
CA ALA A 63 -3.13 -3.64 0.78
C ALA A 63 -1.71 -3.20 0.41
N THR A 64 -0.79 -3.23 1.38
CA THR A 64 0.62 -2.87 1.21
C THR A 64 1.30 -3.80 0.22
N ALA A 65 1.13 -5.12 0.38
CA ALA A 65 1.73 -6.08 -0.53
C ALA A 65 1.26 -5.87 -1.99
N HIS A 66 -0.03 -5.58 -2.19
CA HIS A 66 -0.58 -5.30 -3.51
C HIS A 66 -0.08 -3.96 -4.10
N ALA A 67 -0.02 -2.91 -3.28
CA ALA A 67 0.52 -1.62 -3.69
C ALA A 67 2.02 -1.71 -4.07
N CYS A 68 2.80 -2.51 -3.32
CA CYS A 68 4.20 -2.81 -3.65
C CYS A 68 4.34 -3.54 -4.98
N ASP A 69 3.49 -4.52 -5.25
CA ASP A 69 3.50 -5.28 -6.51
C ASP A 69 3.18 -4.37 -7.70
N MET A 70 2.12 -3.55 -7.58
CA MET A 70 1.76 -2.54 -8.59
C MET A 70 2.88 -1.53 -8.85
N ALA A 71 3.50 -1.00 -7.78
CA ALA A 71 4.58 -0.04 -7.89
C ALA A 71 5.85 -0.65 -8.52
N GLY A 72 6.26 -1.83 -8.06
CA GLY A 72 7.47 -2.50 -8.53
C GLY A 72 7.39 -3.03 -9.96
N ARG A 73 6.18 -3.16 -10.52
CA ARG A 73 5.94 -3.62 -11.90
C ARG A 73 5.24 -2.59 -12.78
N ASN A 74 5.11 -1.36 -12.28
CA ASN A 74 4.55 -0.21 -12.99
C ASN A 74 3.18 -0.50 -13.65
N PHE A 75 2.26 -1.13 -12.93
CA PHE A 75 0.90 -1.42 -13.41
C PHE A 75 -0.15 -1.04 -12.36
N MET A 76 -1.40 -0.85 -12.79
CA MET A 76 -2.53 -0.62 -11.88
C MET A 76 -3.65 -1.61 -12.21
N GLY A 77 -4.09 -2.38 -11.21
CA GLY A 77 -5.19 -3.33 -11.38
C GLY A 77 -5.52 -4.08 -10.10
N HIS A 78 -6.65 -4.79 -10.09
CA HIS A 78 -7.11 -5.57 -8.95
C HIS A 78 -6.42 -6.93 -8.80
N ARG A 79 -5.95 -7.51 -9.92
CA ARG A 79 -5.16 -8.75 -9.90
C ARG A 79 -3.70 -8.42 -9.68
N GLY A 80 -3.05 -9.16 -8.79
CA GLY A 80 -1.61 -9.11 -8.65
C GLY A 80 -0.93 -9.64 -9.92
N SER A 81 0.33 -9.28 -10.10
CA SER A 81 1.17 -9.74 -11.21
C SER A 81 1.38 -11.26 -11.23
N ASP A 82 1.23 -11.90 -10.08
CA ASP A 82 1.22 -13.35 -9.86
C ASP A 82 -0.16 -13.98 -10.11
N GLY A 83 -1.13 -13.19 -10.57
CA GLY A 83 -2.53 -13.60 -10.76
C GLY A 83 -3.36 -13.62 -9.47
N SER A 84 -2.79 -13.23 -8.33
CA SER A 84 -3.51 -13.22 -7.04
C SER A 84 -4.74 -12.31 -7.10
N THR A 85 -5.83 -12.80 -6.49
CA THR A 85 -7.05 -12.02 -6.26
C THR A 85 -7.01 -11.40 -4.87
N LEU A 86 -7.86 -10.40 -4.59
CA LEU A 86 -8.06 -9.86 -3.24
C LEU A 86 -8.26 -10.97 -2.20
N LYS A 87 -9.12 -11.94 -2.49
CA LYS A 87 -9.38 -13.09 -1.61
C LYS A 87 -8.12 -13.91 -1.33
N THR A 88 -7.28 -14.11 -2.34
CA THR A 88 -6.00 -14.81 -2.20
C THR A 88 -5.02 -14.02 -1.34
N ARG A 89 -4.89 -12.71 -1.58
CA ARG A 89 -4.03 -11.82 -0.78
C ARG A 89 -4.48 -11.72 0.68
N LEU A 90 -5.78 -11.70 0.94
CA LEU A 90 -6.31 -11.71 2.30
C LEU A 90 -6.05 -13.03 3.04
N ARG A 91 -6.17 -14.17 2.35
CA ARG A 91 -5.82 -15.47 2.94
C ARG A 91 -4.34 -15.61 3.25
N SER A 92 -3.44 -15.10 2.39
CA SER A 92 -2.00 -15.22 2.61
C SER A 92 -1.51 -14.44 3.83
N VAL A 93 -2.26 -13.42 4.27
CA VAL A 93 -2.01 -12.69 5.52
C VAL A 93 -2.82 -13.23 6.71
N GLY A 94 -3.45 -14.41 6.57
CA GLY A 94 -4.23 -15.06 7.63
C GLY A 94 -5.61 -14.46 7.86
N TYR A 95 -6.12 -13.61 6.96
CA TYR A 95 -7.44 -12.98 7.12
C TYR A 95 -8.55 -13.86 6.55
N GLY A 96 -9.34 -14.47 7.44
CA GLY A 96 -10.60 -15.11 7.06
C GLY A 96 -11.68 -14.07 6.83
N LEU A 97 -12.30 -14.04 5.64
CA LEU A 97 -13.35 -13.09 5.29
C LEU A 97 -14.71 -13.75 5.05
N SER A 98 -15.77 -13.03 5.36
CA SER A 98 -17.13 -13.29 4.85
C SER A 98 -17.41 -12.47 3.59
N THR A 99 -16.95 -11.22 3.55
CA THR A 99 -16.98 -10.34 2.38
C THR A 99 -15.77 -9.40 2.38
N ALA A 100 -15.40 -8.89 1.20
CA ALA A 100 -14.38 -7.87 1.06
C ALA A 100 -14.62 -6.99 -0.18
N THR A 101 -14.18 -5.74 -0.11
CA THR A 101 -14.15 -4.76 -1.20
C THR A 101 -12.73 -4.22 -1.35
N GLU A 102 -12.39 -3.74 -2.55
CA GLU A 102 -11.10 -3.13 -2.82
C GLU A 102 -11.26 -1.93 -3.74
N ASN A 103 -10.52 -0.86 -3.43
CA ASN A 103 -10.26 0.22 -4.36
C ASN A 103 -8.76 0.30 -4.61
N VAL A 104 -8.38 0.50 -5.87
CA VAL A 104 -7.00 0.79 -6.27
C VAL A 104 -6.99 2.13 -7.00
N ALA A 105 -5.91 2.89 -6.84
CA ALA A 105 -5.72 4.10 -7.64
C ALA A 105 -4.23 4.42 -7.77
N ARG A 106 -3.91 5.27 -8.74
CA ARG A 106 -2.59 5.87 -8.91
C ARG A 106 -2.73 7.37 -9.06
N SER A 107 -1.77 8.12 -8.56
CA SER A 107 -1.71 9.58 -8.68
C SER A 107 -0.28 10.06 -8.82
N SER A 108 -0.05 11.05 -9.68
CA SER A 108 1.24 11.76 -9.76
C SER A 108 1.42 12.83 -8.68
N GLN A 109 0.36 13.12 -7.90
CA GLN A 109 0.42 14.04 -6.77
C GLN A 109 1.16 13.41 -5.58
N PRO A 110 1.79 14.22 -4.71
CA PRO A 110 2.38 13.74 -3.48
C PRO A 110 1.41 12.88 -2.64
N PRO A 111 1.92 11.84 -1.95
CA PRO A 111 1.09 10.92 -1.20
C PRO A 111 0.31 11.63 -0.10
N SER A 112 -1.02 11.50 -0.12
CA SER A 112 -1.91 12.16 0.86
C SER A 112 -3.24 11.44 1.01
N SER A 113 -3.83 11.54 2.21
CA SER A 113 -5.18 11.04 2.52
C SER A 113 -6.24 11.71 1.62
N ALA A 114 -6.12 13.03 1.43
CA ALA A 114 -7.01 13.83 0.58
C ALA A 114 -6.99 13.38 -0.90
N THR A 115 -5.85 12.89 -1.40
CA THR A 115 -5.77 12.34 -2.76
C THR A 115 -6.55 11.05 -2.88
N ALA A 116 -6.39 10.10 -1.95
CA ALA A 116 -7.19 8.87 -1.93
C ALA A 116 -8.70 9.16 -1.79
N ALA A 117 -9.06 10.06 -0.87
CA ALA A 117 -10.43 10.51 -0.65
C ALA A 117 -11.06 11.03 -1.95
N ARG A 118 -10.42 12.00 -2.61
CA ARG A 118 -10.89 12.60 -3.87
C ARG A 118 -11.05 11.58 -4.99
N LEU A 119 -10.05 10.70 -5.18
CA LEU A 119 -10.05 9.72 -6.27
C LEU A 119 -11.23 8.74 -6.15
N TRP A 120 -11.52 8.26 -4.94
CA TRP A 120 -12.55 7.26 -4.73
C TRP A 120 -13.94 7.87 -4.47
N SER A 121 -14.05 9.08 -3.90
CA SER A 121 -15.35 9.74 -3.72
C SER A 121 -15.96 10.19 -5.04
N ASN A 122 -15.14 10.57 -6.02
CA ASN A 122 -15.59 11.09 -7.32
C ASN A 122 -15.86 9.99 -8.35
N SER A 123 -15.71 8.72 -7.97
CA SER A 123 -15.95 7.57 -8.83
C SER A 123 -17.05 6.69 -8.22
N PRO A 124 -18.26 6.64 -8.80
CA PRO A 124 -19.37 5.89 -8.22
C PRO A 124 -19.03 4.43 -7.90
N GLY A 125 -18.28 3.75 -8.78
CA GLY A 125 -17.84 2.36 -8.56
C GLY A 125 -16.89 2.18 -7.38
N HIS A 126 -16.03 3.16 -7.10
CA HIS A 126 -15.15 3.11 -5.92
C HIS A 126 -15.87 3.56 -4.66
N LEU A 127 -16.79 4.53 -4.77
CA LEU A 127 -17.57 5.03 -3.64
C LEU A 127 -18.45 3.94 -3.02
N VAL A 128 -19.08 3.08 -3.84
CA VAL A 128 -19.87 1.96 -3.32
C VAL A 128 -19.05 0.96 -2.48
N ASN A 129 -17.75 0.82 -2.74
CA ASN A 129 -16.88 -0.04 -1.95
C ASN A 129 -16.58 0.54 -0.56
N LEU A 130 -16.41 1.87 -0.46
CA LEU A 130 -16.22 2.58 0.82
C LEU A 130 -17.49 2.59 1.66
N LEU A 131 -18.65 2.68 0.99
CA LEU A 131 -19.98 2.72 1.60
C LEU A 131 -20.63 1.34 1.73
N ASN A 132 -19.91 0.24 1.46
CA ASN A 132 -20.49 -1.08 1.59
C ASN A 132 -20.89 -1.31 3.08
N PRO A 133 -22.17 -1.61 3.37
CA PRO A 133 -22.62 -1.78 4.76
C PRO A 133 -22.14 -3.09 5.40
N GLN A 134 -21.67 -4.04 4.58
CA GLN A 134 -21.26 -5.36 5.04
C GLN A 134 -19.82 -5.39 5.55
N ILE A 135 -18.97 -4.42 5.18
CA ILE A 135 -17.60 -4.32 5.69
C ILE A 135 -17.58 -3.68 7.09
N THR A 136 -16.70 -4.16 7.96
CA THR A 136 -16.56 -3.70 9.35
C THR A 136 -15.13 -3.28 9.69
N GLU A 137 -14.17 -3.68 8.87
CA GLU A 137 -12.76 -3.37 9.02
C GLU A 137 -12.20 -2.76 7.73
N MET A 138 -11.09 -2.03 7.86
CA MET A 138 -10.36 -1.48 6.73
C MET A 138 -8.84 -1.56 6.88
N GLY A 139 -8.15 -1.53 5.76
CA GLY A 139 -6.74 -1.20 5.66
C GLY A 139 -6.50 -0.27 4.47
N LEU A 140 -5.56 0.65 4.62
CA LEU A 140 -5.10 1.53 3.55
C LEU A 140 -3.59 1.40 3.37
N ALA A 141 -3.13 1.30 2.13
CA ALA A 141 -1.72 1.45 1.80
C ALA A 141 -1.52 2.54 0.75
N VAL A 142 -0.40 3.24 0.87
CA VAL A 142 0.14 4.14 -0.14
C VAL A 142 1.62 3.82 -0.33
N ILE A 143 2.03 3.55 -1.57
CA ILE A 143 3.39 3.19 -1.95
C ILE A 143 3.85 4.13 -3.06
N GLU A 144 5.05 4.67 -2.93
CA GLU A 144 5.68 5.48 -3.96
C GLU A 144 6.36 4.57 -4.99
N GLY A 145 6.26 4.94 -6.26
CA GLY A 145 6.89 4.21 -7.35
C GLY A 145 7.10 5.09 -8.56
N GLU A 146 7.58 4.49 -9.64
CA GLU A 146 7.79 5.21 -10.89
C GLU A 146 6.49 5.88 -11.33
N GLY A 147 6.55 7.19 -11.62
CA GLY A 147 5.43 7.98 -12.12
C GLY A 147 4.25 8.12 -11.15
N GLY A 148 4.44 7.98 -9.84
CA GLY A 148 3.47 8.40 -8.82
C GLY A 148 3.24 7.42 -7.67
N SER A 149 2.32 7.80 -6.80
CA SER A 149 1.89 6.98 -5.65
C SER A 149 0.75 6.04 -6.02
N TYR A 150 0.82 4.81 -5.52
CA TYR A 150 -0.17 3.74 -5.65
C TYR A 150 -0.92 3.59 -4.34
N TYR A 151 -2.25 3.69 -4.41
CA TYR A 151 -3.15 3.60 -3.28
C TYR A 151 -3.95 2.32 -3.37
N VAL A 152 -4.08 1.62 -2.24
CA VAL A 152 -4.93 0.43 -2.11
C VAL A 152 -5.73 0.57 -0.83
N PHE A 153 -7.06 0.60 -0.96
CA PHE A 153 -7.98 0.41 0.16
C PHE A 153 -8.54 -1.00 0.10
N VAL A 154 -8.57 -1.66 1.25
CA VAL A 154 -9.27 -2.93 1.44
C VAL A 154 -10.27 -2.78 2.57
N GLY A 155 -11.55 -2.98 2.29
CA GLY A 155 -12.60 -3.11 3.29
C GLY A 155 -13.00 -4.58 3.43
N ALA A 156 -13.18 -5.09 4.64
CA ALA A 156 -13.62 -6.47 4.83
C ALA A 156 -14.46 -6.67 6.08
N LYS A 157 -15.14 -7.81 6.13
CA LYS A 157 -15.74 -8.34 7.35
C LYS A 157 -15.07 -9.67 7.68
N PRO A 158 -14.51 -9.84 8.89
CA PRO A 158 -13.90 -11.10 9.27
C PRO A 158 -14.95 -12.22 9.26
N ARG A 159 -14.49 -13.45 9.05
CA ARG A 159 -15.32 -14.63 9.28
C ARG A 159 -15.57 -14.73 10.79
N GLY A 160 -16.84 -14.89 11.16
CA GLY A 160 -17.24 -15.12 12.56
C GLY A 160 -16.83 -16.50 13.05
#